data_AF-A0A6J4VRJ4-F1
#
_entry.id   AF-A0A6J4VRJ4-F1
#
_cell.length_a   1.000
_cell.length_b   1.000
_cell.length_c   1.000
_cell.angle_alpha   90.00
_cell.angle_beta   90.00
_cell.angle_gamma   90.00
#
_symmetry.space_group_name_H-M   'P 1'
#
loop_
_entity.id
_entity.type
_entity.pdbx_description
1 polymer ?
#
loop_
_entity_poly.entity_id
_entity_poly.type
_entity_poly.pdbx_seq_one_letter_code
_entity_poly.pdbx_strand_id
1 'polypeptide(L)'
;MTDAESLARGAIERLLENESLRGDLSDVGFGPIVEWASNALVGAAQAAAGADDETARARMDEAETATKRIVGEVVDAAQRHTRAEVRALMSDPAIAHNPGARLRLAANGWRLGDDSDANAVRLIRALRGVQP
;
A
#
# COMPACT_ATOMS: atom_id res chain seq x y z
N MET A 1 3.33 15.71 23.28
CA MET A 1 2.68 14.44 22.89
C MET A 1 2.16 14.63 21.49
N THR A 2 2.72 13.91 20.53
CA THR A 2 2.30 14.01 19.14
C THR A 2 0.91 13.41 18.97
N ASP A 3 0.02 14.16 18.34
CA ASP A 3 -1.32 13.69 18.00
C ASP A 3 -1.24 12.76 16.76
N ALA A 4 -1.78 11.55 16.90
CA ALA A 4 -1.78 10.55 15.84
C ALA A 4 -2.59 11.00 14.62
N GLU A 5 -3.66 11.76 14.82
CA GLU A 5 -4.50 12.26 13.72
C GLU A 5 -3.71 13.27 12.85
N SER A 6 -3.00 14.19 13.51
CA SER A 6 -2.13 15.17 12.85
C SER A 6 -0.97 14.51 12.08
N LEU A 7 -0.35 13.47 12.65
CA LEU A 7 0.71 12.70 11.97
C LEU A 7 0.19 11.98 10.72
N ALA A 8 -0.95 11.28 10.85
CA ALA A 8 -1.55 10.56 9.74
C ALA A 8 -1.97 11.50 8.61
N ARG A 9 -2.61 12.63 8.95
CA ARG A 9 -3.07 13.62 7.97
C ARG A 9 -1.94 14.12 7.08
N GLY A 10 -0.83 14.55 7.66
CA GLY A 10 0.29 15.06 6.88
C GLY A 10 0.93 14.01 5.97
N ALA A 11 1.02 12.75 6.41
CA ALA A 11 1.54 11.67 5.58
C ALA A 11 0.59 11.30 4.43
N ILE A 12 -0.73 11.32 4.68
CA ILE A 12 -1.75 11.06 3.67
C ILE A 12 -1.76 12.18 2.62
N GLU A 13 -1.66 13.44 3.02
CA GLU A 13 -1.58 14.57 2.08
C GLU A 13 -0.38 14.42 1.15
N ARG A 14 0.81 14.15 1.67
CA ARG A 14 2.02 13.90 0.85
C ARG A 14 1.91 12.67 -0.05
N LEU A 15 1.14 11.67 0.34
CA LEU A 15 0.87 10.50 -0.49
C LEU A 15 -0.04 10.89 -1.68
N LEU A 16 -1.10 11.65 -1.40
CA LEU A 16 -2.09 12.08 -2.41
C LEU A 16 -1.52 13.11 -3.39
N GLU A 17 -0.61 13.97 -2.94
CA GLU A 17 0.12 14.92 -3.79
C GLU A 17 1.09 14.22 -4.76
N ASN A 18 1.45 12.97 -4.50
CA ASN A 18 2.34 12.22 -5.36
C ASN A 18 1.58 11.53 -6.51
N GLU A 19 1.17 12.33 -7.49
CA GLU A 19 0.43 11.87 -8.67
C GLU A 19 1.15 10.75 -9.44
N SER A 20 2.48 10.69 -9.38
CA SER A 20 3.27 9.66 -10.06
C SER A 20 2.97 8.23 -9.57
N LEU A 21 2.45 8.09 -8.34
CA LEU A 21 2.09 6.78 -7.77
C LEU A 21 0.87 6.14 -8.44
N ARG A 22 0.05 6.92 -9.13
CA ARG A 22 -1.18 6.45 -9.76
C ARG A 22 -0.91 5.63 -11.02
N GLY A 23 0.16 5.94 -11.75
CA GLY A 23 0.39 5.42 -13.09
C GLY A 23 -0.80 5.71 -14.01
N ASP A 24 -1.22 4.71 -14.78
CA ASP A 24 -2.32 4.80 -15.75
C ASP A 24 -3.67 4.33 -15.17
N LEU A 25 -3.76 4.08 -13.86
CA LEU A 25 -5.00 3.63 -13.24
C LEU A 25 -6.07 4.73 -13.26
N SER A 26 -7.32 4.34 -13.47
CA SER A 26 -8.43 5.28 -13.27
C SER A 26 -8.69 5.52 -11.79
N ASP A 27 -9.60 6.44 -11.47
CA ASP A 27 -10.01 6.67 -10.08
C ASP A 27 -10.64 5.41 -9.46
N VAL A 28 -11.25 4.55 -10.29
CA VAL A 28 -11.85 3.28 -9.87
C VAL A 28 -10.78 2.27 -9.44
N GLY A 29 -9.69 2.15 -10.21
CA GLY A 29 -8.57 1.27 -9.89
C GLY A 29 -7.70 1.78 -8.74
N PHE A 30 -7.47 3.10 -8.69
CA PHE A 30 -6.59 3.71 -7.70
C PHE A 30 -7.26 3.99 -6.35
N GLY A 31 -8.57 4.25 -6.33
CA GLY A 31 -9.31 4.54 -5.10
C GLY A 31 -9.09 3.53 -3.96
N PRO A 32 -9.22 2.21 -4.22
CA PRO A 32 -8.96 1.19 -3.21
C PRO A 32 -7.50 1.11 -2.75
N ILE A 33 -6.53 1.47 -3.61
CA ILE A 33 -5.11 1.56 -3.25
C ILE A 33 -4.89 2.70 -2.25
N VAL A 34 -5.47 3.87 -2.54
CA VAL A 34 -5.42 5.05 -1.66
C VAL A 34 -6.09 4.77 -0.31
N GLU A 35 -7.24 4.10 -0.31
CA GLU A 35 -7.93 3.72 0.92
C GLU A 35 -7.05 2.79 1.77
N TRP A 36 -6.42 1.78 1.15
CA TRP A 36 -5.49 0.89 1.85
C TRP A 36 -4.29 1.65 2.42
N ALA A 37 -3.66 2.50 1.61
CA ALA A 37 -2.49 3.27 1.99
C ALA A 37 -2.79 4.24 3.14
N SER A 38 -3.93 4.94 3.08
CA SER A 38 -4.38 5.84 4.15
C SER A 38 -4.61 5.09 5.45
N ASN A 39 -5.25 3.92 5.40
CA ASN A 39 -5.45 3.08 6.59
C ASN A 39 -4.13 2.58 7.18
N ALA A 40 -3.15 2.24 6.33
CA ALA A 40 -1.81 1.84 6.79
C ALA A 40 -1.09 2.98 7.52
N LEU A 41 -1.16 4.21 6.99
CA LEU A 41 -0.57 5.40 7.63
C LEU A 41 -1.27 5.78 8.92
N VAL A 42 -2.60 5.65 8.99
CA VAL A 42 -3.37 5.83 10.24
C VAL A 42 -2.93 4.80 11.29
N GLY A 43 -2.80 3.53 10.91
CA GLY A 43 -2.33 2.48 11.81
C GLY A 43 -0.89 2.73 12.32
N ALA A 44 -0.01 3.21 11.45
CA ALA A 44 1.35 3.59 11.82
C ALA A 44 1.37 4.78 12.80
N ALA A 45 0.54 5.80 12.54
CA ALA A 45 0.42 6.97 13.42
C ALA A 45 -0.12 6.58 14.80
N GLN A 46 -1.08 5.66 14.85
CA GLN A 46 -1.59 5.11 16.12
C GLN A 46 -0.51 4.32 16.87
N ALA A 47 0.33 3.55 16.17
CA ALA A 47 1.44 2.82 16.78
C ALA A 47 2.62 3.74 17.22
N ALA A 48 2.73 4.92 16.61
CA ALA A 48 3.66 5.98 17.00
C ALA A 48 3.12 6.86 18.15
N ALA A 49 1.81 6.79 18.44
CA ALA A 49 1.18 7.59 19.47
C ALA A 49 1.82 7.31 20.85
N GLY A 50 2.18 8.38 21.56
CA GLY A 50 2.80 8.28 22.88
C GLY A 50 4.31 8.05 22.87
N ALA A 51 4.95 7.91 21.70
CA ALA A 51 6.39 8.10 21.57
C ALA A 51 6.76 9.60 21.69
N ASP A 52 8.05 9.88 21.91
CA ASP A 52 8.57 11.24 21.74
C ASP A 52 8.48 11.68 20.27
N ASP A 53 8.51 13.00 20.04
CA ASP A 53 8.26 13.58 18.72
C ASP A 53 9.30 13.13 17.67
N GLU A 54 10.56 12.90 18.06
CA GLU A 54 11.62 12.43 17.15
C GLU A 54 11.37 10.99 16.71
N THR A 55 11.11 10.09 17.66
CA THR A 55 10.77 8.69 17.39
C THR A 55 9.48 8.56 16.59
N ALA A 56 8.44 9.34 16.94
CA ALA A 56 7.17 9.30 16.23
C ALA A 56 7.33 9.73 14.76
N ARG A 57 8.13 10.76 14.51
CA ARG A 57 8.45 11.23 13.16
C ARG A 57 9.22 10.19 12.36
N ALA A 58 10.29 9.62 12.93
CA ALA A 58 11.08 8.58 12.25
C ALA A 58 10.22 7.37 11.84
N ARG A 59 9.35 6.90 12.74
CA ARG A 59 8.40 5.79 12.43
C ARG A 59 7.42 6.15 11.32
N MET A 60 6.91 7.39 11.31
CA MET A 60 6.00 7.84 10.27
C MET A 60 6.70 7.97 8.91
N ASP A 61 7.93 8.46 8.87
CA ASP A 61 8.72 8.57 7.63
C ASP A 61 9.02 7.17 7.04
N GLU A 62 9.35 6.19 7.89
CA GLU A 62 9.51 4.79 7.50
C GLU A 62 8.21 4.19 6.96
N ALA A 63 7.08 4.42 7.66
CA ALA A 63 5.77 3.94 7.23
C ALA A 63 5.32 4.58 5.90
N GLU A 64 5.58 5.88 5.72
CA GLU A 64 5.30 6.60 4.48
C GLU A 64 6.12 6.04 3.33
N THR A 65 7.42 5.82 3.54
CA THR A 65 8.32 5.24 2.52
C THR A 65 7.86 3.83 2.12
N ALA A 66 7.56 2.97 3.10
CA ALA A 66 7.08 1.62 2.84
C ALA A 66 5.73 1.63 2.11
N THR A 67 4.82 2.51 2.51
CA THR A 67 3.50 2.65 1.89
C THR A 67 3.62 3.08 0.43
N LYS A 68 4.43 4.11 0.13
CA LYS A 68 4.67 4.57 -1.25
C LYS A 68 5.28 3.48 -2.11
N ARG A 69 6.22 2.70 -1.58
CA ARG A 69 6.83 1.58 -2.28
C ARG A 69 5.81 0.50 -2.63
N ILE A 70 5.00 0.05 -1.65
CA ILE A 70 3.96 -0.96 -1.89
C ILE A 70 2.93 -0.44 -2.91
N VAL A 71 2.51 0.81 -2.81
CA VAL A 71 1.60 1.44 -3.79
C VAL A 71 2.20 1.34 -5.19
N GLY A 72 3.46 1.76 -5.37
CA GLY A 72 4.16 1.65 -6.66
C GLY A 72 4.21 0.22 -7.18
N GLU A 73 4.59 -0.75 -6.34
CA GLU A 73 4.66 -2.16 -6.73
C GLU A 73 3.28 -2.76 -7.09
N VAL A 74 2.22 -2.34 -6.41
CA VAL A 74 0.85 -2.74 -6.76
C VAL A 74 0.45 -2.18 -8.12
N VAL A 75 0.73 -0.90 -8.39
CA VAL A 75 0.43 -0.24 -9.67
C VAL A 75 1.23 -0.89 -10.81
N ASP A 76 2.53 -1.08 -10.64
CA ASP A 76 3.39 -1.75 -11.61
C ASP A 76 2.91 -3.18 -11.89
N ALA A 77 2.59 -3.94 -10.85
CA ALA A 77 2.05 -5.30 -11.00
C ALA A 77 0.69 -5.31 -11.69
N ALA A 78 -0.16 -4.31 -11.45
CA ALA A 78 -1.48 -4.22 -12.06
C ALA A 78 -1.41 -3.89 -13.56
N GLN A 79 -0.53 -2.96 -13.95
CA GLN A 79 -0.36 -2.52 -15.33
C GLN A 79 0.40 -3.55 -16.17
N ARG A 80 1.52 -4.06 -15.65
CA ARG A 80 2.37 -5.02 -16.37
C ARG A 80 1.86 -6.45 -16.27
N HIS A 81 1.04 -6.76 -15.26
CA HIS A 81 0.36 -8.05 -15.06
C HIS A 81 1.29 -9.28 -15.17
N THR A 82 2.58 -9.12 -14.87
CA THR A 82 3.56 -10.21 -14.95
C THR A 82 3.78 -10.89 -13.61
N ARG A 83 4.19 -12.16 -13.66
CA ARG A 83 4.63 -12.91 -12.47
C ARG A 83 5.84 -12.28 -11.78
N ALA A 84 6.67 -11.54 -12.52
CA ALA A 84 7.86 -10.90 -11.95
C ALA A 84 7.46 -9.76 -11.01
N GLU A 85 6.55 -8.88 -11.44
CA GLU A 85 6.09 -7.75 -10.61
C GLU A 85 5.31 -8.22 -9.39
N VAL A 86 4.47 -9.25 -9.53
CA VAL A 86 3.75 -9.84 -8.39
C VAL A 86 4.74 -10.47 -7.39
N ARG A 87 5.84 -11.05 -7.87
CA ARG A 87 6.90 -11.57 -6.99
C ARG A 87 7.68 -10.44 -6.30
N ALA A 88 7.92 -9.33 -6.98
CA ALA A 88 8.53 -8.14 -6.38
C ALA A 88 7.64 -7.65 -5.22
N LEU A 89 6.35 -7.46 -5.48
CA LEU A 89 5.34 -7.12 -4.47
C LEU A 89 5.32 -8.08 -3.27
N MET A 90 5.36 -9.38 -3.53
CA MET A 90 5.41 -10.39 -2.46
C MET A 90 6.72 -10.41 -1.65
N SER A 91 7.78 -9.79 -2.18
CA SER A 91 9.12 -9.73 -1.59
C SER A 91 9.38 -8.42 -0.87
N ASP A 92 8.50 -7.41 -1.00
CA ASP A 92 8.52 -6.21 -0.18
C ASP A 92 8.61 -6.59 1.31
N PRO A 93 9.57 -6.05 2.09
CA PRO A 93 9.70 -6.35 3.51
C PRO A 93 8.40 -6.30 4.30
N ALA A 94 7.55 -5.28 4.14
CA ALA A 94 6.31 -5.15 4.89
C ALA A 94 5.27 -6.22 4.50
N ILE A 95 5.32 -6.75 3.27
CA ILE A 95 4.49 -7.89 2.83
C ILE A 95 5.14 -9.22 3.20
N ALA A 96 6.47 -9.32 3.13
CA ALA A 96 7.26 -10.52 3.41
C ALA A 96 7.02 -11.04 4.83
N HIS A 97 6.87 -10.12 5.79
CA HIS A 97 6.56 -10.42 7.19
C HIS A 97 5.07 -10.77 7.42
N ASN A 98 4.20 -10.64 6.41
CA ASN A 98 2.79 -11.01 6.47
C ASN A 98 2.52 -12.27 5.61
N PRO A 99 2.68 -13.49 6.19
CA PRO A 99 2.53 -14.74 5.43
C PRO A 99 1.14 -14.90 4.81
N GLY A 100 0.10 -14.38 5.45
CA GLY A 100 -1.27 -14.40 4.92
C GLY A 100 -1.42 -13.55 3.66
N ALA A 101 -0.86 -12.34 3.64
CA ALA A 101 -0.88 -11.48 2.45
C ALA A 101 -0.11 -12.13 1.30
N ARG A 102 1.06 -12.71 1.56
CA ARG A 102 1.85 -13.42 0.54
C ARG A 102 1.10 -14.59 -0.06
N LEU A 103 0.45 -15.42 0.76
CA LEU A 103 -0.31 -16.56 0.27
C LEU A 103 -1.48 -16.13 -0.63
N ARG A 104 -2.19 -15.06 -0.23
CA ARG A 104 -3.29 -14.52 -1.03
C ARG A 104 -2.82 -13.89 -2.33
N LEU A 105 -1.69 -13.18 -2.31
CA LEU A 105 -1.05 -12.64 -3.52
C LEU A 105 -0.61 -13.77 -4.47
N ALA A 106 -0.02 -14.85 -3.95
CA ALA A 106 0.35 -16.00 -4.77
C ALA A 106 -0.88 -16.66 -5.43
N ALA A 107 -1.99 -16.78 -4.69
CA ALA A 107 -3.21 -17.40 -5.18
C ALA A 107 -3.95 -16.56 -6.25
N ASN A 108 -3.88 -15.23 -6.15
CA ASN A 108 -4.70 -14.32 -6.97
C ASN A 108 -3.91 -13.49 -7.98
N GLY A 109 -2.68 -13.12 -7.66
CA GLY A 109 -1.84 -12.24 -8.47
C GLY A 109 -1.25 -12.90 -9.72
N TRP A 110 -1.29 -14.22 -9.86
CA TRP A 110 -0.88 -14.86 -11.12
C TRP A 110 -2.01 -14.98 -12.15
N ARG A 111 -3.21 -14.49 -11.80
CA ARG A 111 -4.42 -14.53 -12.63
C ARG A 111 -4.88 -13.12 -13.04
N LEU A 112 -3.93 -12.19 -13.17
CA LEU A 112 -4.20 -10.83 -13.65
C LEU A 112 -4.57 -10.87 -15.14
N GLY A 113 -5.50 -10.02 -15.55
CA GLY A 113 -5.97 -9.89 -16.94
C GLY A 113 -5.52 -8.59 -17.59
N ASP A 114 -6.15 -8.20 -18.69
CA ASP A 114 -5.77 -6.99 -19.45
C ASP A 114 -6.29 -5.68 -18.83
N ASP A 115 -7.18 -5.78 -17.83
CA ASP A 115 -7.76 -4.63 -17.12
C ASP A 115 -6.91 -4.28 -15.89
N SER A 116 -6.14 -3.19 -16.00
CA SER A 116 -5.25 -2.69 -14.96
C SER A 116 -6.00 -2.27 -13.68
N ASP A 117 -7.19 -1.70 -13.80
CA ASP A 117 -8.00 -1.30 -12.65
C ASP A 117 -8.50 -2.54 -11.89
N ALA A 118 -9.03 -3.53 -12.62
CA ALA A 118 -9.48 -4.78 -12.02
C ALA A 118 -8.31 -5.55 -11.35
N ASN A 119 -7.13 -5.49 -11.95
CA ASN A 119 -5.91 -6.07 -11.40
C ASN A 119 -5.49 -5.40 -10.09
N ALA A 120 -5.43 -4.06 -10.07
CA ALA A 120 -5.13 -3.26 -8.89
C ALA A 120 -6.08 -3.58 -7.73
N VAL A 121 -7.39 -3.60 -8.00
CA VAL A 121 -8.42 -3.95 -7.01
C VAL A 121 -8.18 -5.36 -6.45
N ARG A 122 -7.88 -6.34 -7.32
CA ARG A 122 -7.60 -7.71 -6.90
C ARG A 122 -6.36 -7.81 -6.01
N LEU A 123 -5.27 -7.11 -6.35
CA LEU A 123 -4.03 -7.11 -5.58
C LEU A 123 -4.25 -6.49 -4.18
N ILE A 124 -4.93 -5.35 -4.09
CA ILE A 124 -5.26 -4.73 -2.80
C ILE A 124 -6.18 -5.61 -1.95
N ARG A 125 -7.20 -6.25 -2.54
CA ARG A 125 -8.05 -7.19 -1.80
C ARG A 125 -7.25 -8.36 -1.24
N ALA A 126 -6.29 -8.87 -2.01
CA ALA A 126 -5.38 -9.90 -1.53
C ALA A 126 -4.51 -9.43 -0.37
N LEU A 127 -4.01 -8.18 -0.39
CA LEU A 127 -3.30 -7.59 0.75
C LEU A 127 -4.20 -7.47 1.99
N ARG A 128 -5.42 -6.93 1.84
CA ARG A 128 -6.40 -6.75 2.92
C ARG A 128 -6.95 -8.05 3.50
N GLY A 129 -6.93 -9.14 2.73
CA GLY A 129 -7.54 -10.42 3.14
C GLY A 129 -9.06 -10.48 2.99
N VAL A 130 -9.62 -9.61 2.14
CA VAL A 130 -11.05 -9.66 1.77
C VAL A 130 -11.18 -10.60 0.58
N GLN A 131 -11.98 -11.66 0.70
CA GLN A 131 -12.21 -12.62 -0.39
C GLN A 131 -12.91 -11.95 -1.60
N PRO A 132 -12.68 -12.45 -2.83
CA PRO A 132 -13.39 -11.99 -4.02
C PRO A 132 -14.89 -12.28 -3.96
#